data_AF-A0A2S6MG36-F1
#
_entry.id   AF-A0A2S6MG36-F1
#
_cell.length_a   1.000
_cell.length_b   1.000
_cell.length_c   1.000
_cell.angle_alpha   90.00
_cell.angle_beta   90.00
_cell.angle_gamma   90.00
#
_symmetry.space_group_name_H-M   'P 1'
#
loop_
_entity.id
_entity.type
_entity.pdbx_description
1 polymer ?
#
loop_
_entity_poly.entity_id
_entity_poly.type
_entity_poly.pdbx_seq_one_letter_code
_entity_poly.pdbx_strand_id
1 'polypeptide(L)'
;MRRRTARYPRGQNDKAATGPQEEPMLRPTRRIASKAPRAAIATTLTFLALVSGVHAGMAETFAYVGNADSNDISVFKMTESGEMISVQTAAFKGVDKPGSSTPLAITPDHRVLIAGIRSQPFQAVSFAIDPKTGQLSPIGNGPLADSMANIAVDRSGKFLFSASYGGNKVALNPLAANGVAGEPKQVIPTGLNAHAFLPSPDNRFAFATNLGSDQVLGFAFDATAGTLTPNDPPAHKVPEKSGPRHFVFHPNGRFVYLIHELNGDVAAFTYETRSGAWDEIQRTTALPEGFSGKPWAADIHITPDGRFLYASERTTNTLTAYKVDAASGKLTTIGNVPTEKQPRGFHIDPSSRYLAAVGELSDSMTVYAIDQGSGALARLKSYPTGKKPNWVEFLTLP
;
A
#
# COMPACT_ATOMS: atom_id res chain seq x y z
N MET A 1 40.40 55.59 -7.09
CA MET A 1 40.17 56.92 -7.72
C MET A 1 38.69 57.32 -7.57
N ARG A 2 38.33 58.55 -8.00
CA ARG A 2 37.01 59.25 -7.99
C ARG A 2 35.76 58.33 -8.09
N ARG A 3 34.65 58.45 -7.33
CA ARG A 3 33.72 59.58 -7.00
C ARG A 3 32.90 60.16 -8.18
N ARG A 4 31.56 59.98 -8.22
CA ARG A 4 30.51 61.05 -8.35
C ARG A 4 29.07 60.56 -8.10
N THR A 5 28.07 61.47 -8.08
CA THR A 5 26.84 61.39 -7.25
C THR A 5 25.65 62.25 -7.74
N ALA A 6 24.43 61.69 -7.85
CA ALA A 6 23.10 62.36 -7.92
C ALA A 6 21.97 61.30 -7.75
N ARG A 7 20.70 61.50 -7.33
CA ARG A 7 19.85 62.59 -6.77
C ARG A 7 19.14 63.66 -7.68
N TYR A 8 17.83 63.42 -7.93
CA TYR A 8 16.67 64.37 -7.87
C TYR A 8 16.58 65.57 -8.86
N PRO A 9 15.41 66.23 -9.14
CA PRO A 9 14.19 66.49 -8.31
C PRO A 9 12.79 66.21 -8.96
N ARG A 10 11.70 65.94 -8.21
CA ARG A 10 10.55 66.78 -7.69
C ARG A 10 9.49 67.36 -8.67
N GLY A 11 8.21 67.19 -8.26
CA GLY A 11 6.95 67.91 -8.61
C GLY A 11 5.76 67.02 -8.17
N GLN A 12 4.74 67.36 -7.36
CA GLN A 12 3.90 68.57 -7.12
C GLN A 12 3.02 68.95 -8.33
N ASN A 13 1.70 69.21 -8.23
CA ASN A 13 0.71 69.28 -7.12
C ASN A 13 -0.71 68.89 -7.71
N ASP A 14 -1.92 68.91 -7.10
CA ASP A 14 -2.54 69.49 -5.88
C ASP A 14 -3.93 68.84 -5.53
N LYS A 15 -4.68 69.41 -4.55
CA LYS A 15 -6.16 69.45 -4.23
C LYS A 15 -7.18 68.44 -4.84
N ALA A 16 -8.21 67.89 -4.14
CA ALA A 16 -9.24 68.39 -3.18
C ALA A 16 -10.45 69.12 -3.85
N ALA A 17 -11.72 69.13 -3.35
CA ALA A 17 -12.26 68.85 -2.00
C ALA A 17 -13.82 68.58 -1.89
N THR A 18 -14.25 67.95 -0.77
CA THR A 18 -15.46 68.19 0.10
C THR A 18 -16.96 68.16 -0.35
N GLY A 19 -17.74 67.23 0.27
CA GLY A 19 -19.00 67.45 1.06
C GLY A 19 -20.37 67.67 0.35
N PRO A 20 -21.53 67.77 1.07
CA PRO A 20 -21.78 67.54 2.52
C PRO A 20 -23.13 66.83 2.96
N GLN A 21 -23.15 66.34 4.22
CA GLN A 21 -24.21 66.30 5.28
C GLN A 21 -25.70 65.80 5.16
N GLU A 22 -26.02 64.83 6.05
CA GLU A 22 -27.07 64.78 7.13
C GLU A 22 -28.60 64.47 6.92
N GLU A 23 -29.26 64.24 8.08
CA GLU A 23 -30.52 63.48 8.36
C GLU A 23 -31.72 64.42 8.72
N PRO A 24 -33.00 63.98 8.91
CA PRO A 24 -33.44 63.30 10.16
C PRO A 24 -34.73 62.39 10.11
N MET A 25 -35.15 61.93 11.29
CA MET A 25 -36.26 61.02 11.66
C MET A 25 -37.72 61.48 11.39
N LEU A 26 -38.69 60.55 11.41
CA LEU A 26 -39.91 60.62 12.28
C LEU A 26 -40.78 59.33 12.33
N ARG A 27 -41.58 59.17 13.41
CA ARG A 27 -42.66 58.17 13.61
C ARG A 27 -43.97 58.89 14.00
N PRO A 28 -45.14 58.27 13.79
CA PRO A 28 -46.20 58.33 14.80
C PRO A 28 -46.92 56.97 15.06
N THR A 29 -47.83 56.93 16.04
CA THR A 29 -48.57 55.74 16.49
C THR A 29 -50.05 56.03 16.74
N ARG A 30 -50.94 55.01 16.62
CA ARG A 30 -52.17 54.87 17.44
C ARG A 30 -52.84 53.49 17.31
N ARG A 31 -53.74 53.18 18.25
CA ARG A 31 -54.55 51.95 18.38
C ARG A 31 -56.00 52.20 17.89
N ILE A 32 -56.79 51.14 17.63
CA ILE A 32 -57.98 50.72 18.43
C ILE A 32 -58.62 49.42 17.87
N ALA A 33 -59.42 48.77 18.74
CA ALA A 33 -59.80 47.36 18.82
C ALA A 33 -60.77 46.74 17.77
N SER A 34 -60.77 45.40 17.82
CA SER A 34 -61.89 44.43 17.69
C SER A 34 -62.59 44.18 16.35
N LYS A 35 -62.49 42.92 15.86
CA LYS A 35 -63.50 41.86 16.09
C LYS A 35 -63.01 40.48 15.62
N ALA A 36 -63.38 39.44 16.38
CA ALA A 36 -63.40 38.03 15.95
C ALA A 36 -64.86 37.66 15.59
N PRO A 37 -65.18 36.44 15.07
CA PRO A 37 -64.32 35.28 14.84
C PRO A 37 -64.49 34.58 13.47
N ARG A 38 -63.59 33.64 13.17
CA ARG A 38 -63.93 32.28 12.69
C ARG A 38 -62.69 31.38 12.80
N ALA A 39 -62.80 30.28 13.55
CA ALA A 39 -61.70 29.33 13.70
C ALA A 39 -61.67 28.37 12.51
N ALA A 40 -60.58 28.37 11.75
CA ALA A 40 -60.24 27.26 10.88
C ALA A 40 -59.43 26.24 11.69
N ILE A 41 -59.84 24.97 11.66
CA ILE A 41 -59.10 23.89 12.32
C ILE A 41 -57.89 23.55 11.44
N ALA A 42 -56.76 24.18 11.73
CA ALA A 42 -55.47 23.78 11.17
C ALA A 42 -54.96 22.55 11.93
N THR A 43 -55.18 21.36 11.36
CA THR A 43 -54.61 20.12 11.91
C THR A 43 -53.11 20.11 11.70
N THR A 44 -52.36 20.59 12.68
CA THR A 44 -50.89 20.55 12.68
C THR A 44 -50.42 19.09 12.75
N LEU A 45 -50.20 18.46 11.59
CA LEU A 45 -49.45 17.21 11.53
C LEU A 45 -48.01 17.52 11.95
N THR A 46 -47.69 17.21 13.20
CA THR A 46 -46.31 17.14 13.66
C THR A 46 -45.64 15.97 12.95
N PHE A 47 -45.11 16.21 11.75
CA PHE A 47 -44.21 15.29 11.07
C PHE A 47 -42.92 15.20 11.90
N LEU A 48 -42.93 14.30 12.89
CA LEU A 48 -41.72 13.81 13.51
C LEU A 48 -40.98 12.96 12.48
N ALA A 49 -40.29 13.64 11.56
CA ALA A 49 -39.38 13.01 10.64
C ALA A 49 -38.27 12.36 11.47
N LEU A 50 -38.40 11.06 11.74
CA LEU A 50 -37.24 10.23 11.99
C LEU A 50 -36.40 10.30 10.72
N VAL A 51 -35.48 11.26 10.69
CA VAL A 51 -34.25 11.12 9.93
C VAL A 51 -33.55 9.94 10.57
N SER A 52 -33.88 8.73 10.12
CA SER A 52 -33.06 7.54 10.29
C SER A 52 -31.78 7.79 9.50
N GLY A 53 -30.94 8.64 10.06
CA GLY A 53 -29.60 8.94 9.60
C GLY A 53 -28.81 7.65 9.73
N VAL A 54 -28.84 6.87 8.64
CA VAL A 54 -27.81 5.90 8.34
C VAL A 54 -26.51 6.68 8.36
N HIS A 55 -25.85 6.66 9.51
CA HIS A 55 -24.45 6.97 9.58
C HIS A 55 -23.83 5.91 8.68
N ALA A 56 -23.35 6.33 7.51
CA ALA A 56 -22.38 5.52 6.80
C ALA A 56 -21.26 5.20 7.81
N GLY A 57 -20.80 3.95 7.83
CA GLY A 57 -19.66 3.61 8.66
C GLY A 57 -18.52 4.56 8.32
N MET A 58 -17.91 5.15 9.34
CA MET A 58 -16.65 5.86 9.17
C MET A 58 -15.63 4.79 8.77
N ALA A 59 -15.30 4.73 7.48
CA ALA A 59 -14.61 3.58 6.89
C ALA A 59 -13.32 3.25 7.67
N GLU A 60 -13.30 2.08 8.30
CA GLU A 60 -12.30 1.73 9.30
C GLU A 60 -11.11 1.03 8.61
N THR A 61 -9.89 1.44 8.98
CA THR A 61 -8.67 0.87 8.38
C THR A 61 -8.01 -0.09 9.35
N PHE A 62 -7.62 -1.25 8.85
CA PHE A 62 -7.01 -2.34 9.61
C PHE A 62 -5.65 -2.72 9.03
N ALA A 63 -4.76 -3.19 9.88
CA ALA A 63 -3.45 -3.74 9.50
C ALA A 63 -3.33 -5.19 9.95
N TYR A 64 -2.80 -6.03 9.06
CA TYR A 64 -2.59 -7.46 9.27
C TYR A 64 -1.08 -7.76 9.19
N VAL A 65 -0.48 -8.18 10.30
CA VAL A 65 0.95 -8.47 10.39
C VAL A 65 1.19 -9.97 10.40
N GLY A 66 1.92 -10.49 9.42
CA GLY A 66 2.26 -11.92 9.32
C GLY A 66 3.47 -12.28 10.19
N ASN A 67 3.25 -13.14 11.19
CA ASN A 67 4.26 -13.56 12.18
C ASN A 67 4.71 -15.00 11.89
N ALA A 68 5.97 -15.18 11.51
CA ALA A 68 6.45 -16.47 10.97
C ALA A 68 6.88 -17.48 12.03
N ASP A 69 7.35 -17.03 13.20
CA ASP A 69 7.84 -17.92 14.26
C ASP A 69 6.73 -18.31 15.26
N SER A 70 5.71 -17.47 15.43
CA SER A 70 4.54 -17.78 16.29
C SER A 70 3.34 -18.35 15.55
N ASN A 71 3.39 -18.51 14.21
CA ASN A 71 2.31 -19.05 13.37
C ASN A 71 0.97 -18.34 13.55
N ASP A 72 0.98 -17.01 13.49
CA ASP A 72 -0.22 -16.18 13.60
C ASP A 72 -0.19 -14.92 12.72
N ILE A 73 -1.34 -14.25 12.67
CA ILE A 73 -1.47 -12.86 12.22
C ILE A 73 -1.87 -11.99 13.40
N SER A 74 -1.15 -10.89 13.63
CA SER A 74 -1.62 -9.82 14.52
C SER A 74 -2.51 -8.86 13.74
N VAL A 75 -3.73 -8.62 14.24
CA VAL A 75 -4.73 -7.74 13.64
C VAL A 75 -4.83 -6.46 14.47
N PHE A 76 -4.68 -5.31 13.81
CA PHE A 76 -4.84 -3.99 14.41
C PHE A 76 -5.90 -3.18 13.68
N LYS A 77 -6.62 -2.34 14.42
CA LYS A 77 -7.44 -1.24 13.90
C LYS A 77 -6.64 0.06 14.01
N MET A 78 -6.51 0.77 12.91
CA MET A 78 -5.84 2.07 12.84
C MET A 78 -6.85 3.21 13.07
N THR A 79 -6.52 4.14 13.96
CA THR A 79 -7.27 5.39 14.14
C THR A 79 -6.96 6.42 13.05
N GLU A 80 -7.74 7.49 12.98
CA GLU A 80 -7.44 8.64 12.10
C GLU A 80 -6.07 9.31 12.38
N SER A 81 -5.50 9.10 13.57
CA SER A 81 -4.19 9.62 13.98
C SER A 81 -3.03 8.64 13.73
N GLY A 82 -3.28 7.45 13.18
CA GLY A 82 -2.28 6.41 12.99
C GLY A 82 -1.95 5.60 14.26
N GLU A 83 -2.81 5.66 15.29
CA GLU A 83 -2.67 4.78 16.45
C GLU A 83 -3.24 3.39 16.14
N MET A 84 -2.49 2.34 16.49
CA MET A 84 -2.89 0.95 16.29
C MET A 84 -3.49 0.37 17.58
N ILE A 85 -4.78 0.08 17.53
CA ILE A 85 -5.52 -0.64 18.57
C ILE A 85 -5.47 -2.13 18.23
N SER A 86 -4.93 -2.97 19.11
CA SER A 86 -4.93 -4.42 18.90
C SER A 86 -6.35 -4.98 18.93
N VAL A 87 -6.68 -5.81 17.94
CA VAL A 87 -8.00 -6.43 17.77
C VAL A 87 -7.95 -7.93 18.04
N GLN A 88 -6.95 -8.64 17.50
CA GLN A 88 -6.89 -10.10 17.52
C GLN A 88 -5.45 -10.60 17.28
N THR A 89 -5.13 -11.78 17.82
CA THR A 89 -4.05 -12.65 17.31
C THR A 89 -4.70 -13.90 16.70
N ALA A 90 -4.59 -14.07 15.39
CA ALA A 90 -5.25 -15.12 14.63
C ALA A 90 -4.26 -16.24 14.25
N ALA A 91 -4.25 -17.32 15.02
CA ALA A 91 -3.33 -18.45 14.82
C ALA A 91 -3.70 -19.33 13.60
N PHE A 92 -2.68 -19.88 12.93
CA PHE A 92 -2.86 -20.79 11.80
C PHE A 92 -3.32 -22.18 12.25
N LYS A 93 -4.56 -22.54 11.94
CA LYS A 93 -5.10 -23.88 12.22
C LYS A 93 -4.45 -24.92 11.30
N GLY A 94 -3.98 -26.03 11.89
CA GLY A 94 -3.36 -27.14 11.15
C GLY A 94 -1.91 -26.89 10.71
N VAL A 95 -1.20 -25.95 11.34
CA VAL A 95 0.19 -25.62 11.01
C VAL A 95 1.10 -25.78 12.24
N ASP A 96 1.64 -26.99 12.42
CA ASP A 96 2.39 -27.37 13.63
C ASP A 96 3.82 -26.76 13.71
N LYS A 97 4.36 -26.28 12.58
CA LYS A 97 5.75 -25.82 12.48
C LYS A 97 5.85 -24.40 11.89
N PRO A 98 6.66 -23.50 12.47
CA PRO A 98 6.83 -22.15 11.95
C PRO A 98 7.45 -22.09 10.56
N GLY A 99 7.05 -21.09 9.78
CA GLY A 99 7.61 -20.80 8.46
C GLY A 99 8.90 -19.97 8.52
N SER A 100 9.60 -19.85 7.40
CA SER A 100 10.73 -18.92 7.30
C SER A 100 10.31 -17.48 6.99
N SER A 101 9.12 -17.28 6.41
CA SER A 101 8.40 -16.00 6.27
C SER A 101 6.91 -16.31 6.05
N THR A 102 6.04 -15.31 6.21
CA THR A 102 4.57 -15.44 6.11
C THR A 102 4.03 -14.44 5.09
N PRO A 103 4.18 -14.69 3.77
CA PRO A 103 3.60 -13.82 2.76
C PRO A 103 2.06 -13.84 2.85
N LEU A 104 1.46 -12.65 2.82
CA LEU A 104 0.01 -12.48 2.86
C LEU A 104 -0.50 -12.01 1.48
N ALA A 105 -1.81 -12.16 1.25
CA ALA A 105 -2.54 -11.47 0.19
C ALA A 105 -4.02 -11.35 0.60
N ILE A 106 -4.70 -10.29 0.13
CA ILE A 106 -6.13 -10.06 0.38
C ILE A 106 -6.89 -10.14 -0.96
N THR A 107 -8.09 -10.71 -0.97
CA THR A 107 -8.92 -10.80 -2.18
C THR A 107 -9.46 -9.42 -2.61
N PRO A 108 -9.63 -9.14 -3.92
CA PRO A 108 -10.11 -7.84 -4.41
C PRO A 108 -11.50 -7.40 -3.93
N ASP A 109 -12.30 -8.31 -3.37
CA ASP A 109 -13.59 -8.03 -2.75
C ASP A 109 -13.51 -7.71 -1.25
N HIS A 110 -12.29 -7.66 -0.70
CA HIS A 110 -11.94 -7.38 0.70
C HIS A 110 -12.50 -8.41 1.72
N ARG A 111 -12.85 -9.63 1.28
CA ARG A 111 -13.49 -10.65 2.13
C ARG A 111 -12.59 -11.74 2.67
N VAL A 112 -11.48 -12.05 2.01
CA VAL A 112 -10.59 -13.14 2.43
C VAL A 112 -9.14 -12.65 2.49
N LEU A 113 -8.48 -12.97 3.60
CA LEU A 113 -7.03 -12.88 3.75
C LEU A 113 -6.43 -14.28 3.64
N ILE A 114 -5.42 -14.44 2.80
CA ILE A 114 -4.70 -15.69 2.54
C ILE A 114 -3.27 -15.53 3.06
N ALA A 115 -2.77 -16.52 3.79
CA ALA A 115 -1.40 -16.58 4.31
C ALA A 115 -0.64 -17.80 3.76
N GLY A 116 0.51 -17.58 3.13
CA GLY A 116 1.36 -18.64 2.59
C GLY A 116 2.25 -19.26 3.67
N ILE A 117 2.11 -20.56 3.89
CA ILE A 117 2.87 -21.32 4.89
C ILE A 117 4.13 -21.90 4.24
N ARG A 118 5.27 -21.56 4.83
CA ARG A 118 6.61 -21.86 4.29
C ARG A 118 7.31 -23.06 4.93
N SER A 119 6.63 -23.75 5.84
CA SER A 119 6.96 -25.06 6.43
C SER A 119 6.15 -26.17 5.77
N GLN A 120 6.52 -27.43 5.98
CA GLN A 120 5.72 -28.57 5.50
C GLN A 120 4.61 -28.93 6.50
N PRO A 121 3.39 -29.27 6.04
CA PRO A 121 2.93 -29.27 4.63
C PRO A 121 2.77 -27.85 4.06
N PHE A 122 3.22 -27.62 2.82
CA PHE A 122 3.12 -26.31 2.18
C PHE A 122 1.67 -25.99 1.83
N GLN A 123 1.13 -24.93 2.43
CA GLN A 123 -0.29 -24.61 2.40
C GLN A 123 -0.56 -23.11 2.31
N ALA A 124 -1.73 -22.74 1.77
CA ALA A 124 -2.31 -21.41 1.87
C ALA A 124 -3.46 -21.43 2.88
N VAL A 125 -3.28 -20.81 4.05
CA VAL A 125 -4.31 -20.72 5.10
C VAL A 125 -5.20 -19.54 4.81
N SER A 126 -6.52 -19.74 4.76
CA SER A 126 -7.50 -18.73 4.34
C SER A 126 -8.40 -18.31 5.50
N PHE A 127 -8.61 -17.00 5.67
CA PHE A 127 -9.42 -16.40 6.73
C PHE A 127 -10.48 -15.47 6.14
N ALA A 128 -11.72 -15.59 6.60
CA ALA A 128 -12.78 -14.63 6.31
C ALA A 128 -12.55 -13.38 7.17
N ILE A 129 -12.64 -12.22 6.54
CA ILE A 129 -12.52 -10.91 7.19
C ILE A 129 -13.92 -10.45 7.61
N ASP A 130 -14.12 -10.20 8.90
CA ASP A 130 -15.33 -9.54 9.38
C ASP A 130 -15.31 -8.05 8.97
N PRO A 131 -16.29 -7.57 8.18
CA PRO A 131 -16.24 -6.23 7.61
C PRO A 131 -16.41 -5.09 8.64
N LYS A 132 -16.84 -5.38 9.88
CA LYS A 132 -17.11 -4.38 10.91
C LYS A 132 -16.01 -4.26 11.97
N THR A 133 -15.15 -5.27 12.05
CA THR A 133 -14.16 -5.40 13.13
C THR A 133 -12.78 -5.81 12.62
N GLY A 134 -12.63 -6.13 11.33
CA GLY A 134 -11.39 -6.63 10.75
C GLY A 134 -10.95 -8.01 11.25
N GLN A 135 -11.74 -8.66 12.11
CA GLN A 135 -11.36 -9.95 12.70
C GLN A 135 -11.30 -11.06 11.64
N LEU A 136 -10.33 -11.95 11.81
CA LEU A 136 -10.06 -13.09 10.96
C LEU A 136 -10.69 -14.37 11.51
N SER A 137 -11.59 -14.99 10.73
CA SER A 137 -12.21 -16.29 11.01
C SER A 137 -11.67 -17.36 10.06
N PRO A 138 -11.01 -18.44 10.53
CA PRO A 138 -10.46 -19.46 9.65
C PRO A 138 -11.51 -20.14 8.77
N ILE A 139 -11.25 -20.21 7.46
CA ILE A 139 -12.09 -20.89 6.46
C ILE A 139 -11.57 -22.30 6.17
N GLY A 140 -10.28 -22.42 5.87
CA GLY A 140 -9.65 -23.67 5.48
C GLY A 140 -8.28 -23.46 4.83
N ASN A 141 -7.59 -24.56 4.54
CA ASN A 141 -6.23 -24.56 4.02
C ASN A 141 -6.20 -25.21 2.62
N GLY A 142 -5.56 -24.57 1.66
CA GLY A 142 -5.31 -25.11 0.31
C GLY A 142 -3.85 -25.54 0.11
N PRO A 143 -3.53 -26.41 -0.86
CA PRO A 143 -2.16 -26.88 -1.11
C PRO A 143 -1.31 -25.84 -1.86
N LEU A 144 -0.02 -25.77 -1.56
CA LEU A 144 0.98 -25.03 -2.35
C LEU A 144 2.05 -25.98 -2.91
N ALA A 145 2.54 -25.69 -4.12
CA ALA A 145 3.50 -26.57 -4.81
C ALA A 145 4.92 -26.62 -4.18
N ASP A 146 5.23 -25.72 -3.25
CA ASP A 146 6.54 -25.56 -2.58
C ASP A 146 6.46 -24.52 -1.45
N SER A 147 7.58 -24.25 -0.77
CA SER A 147 7.76 -23.09 0.12
C SER A 147 7.71 -21.78 -0.69
N MET A 148 6.54 -21.15 -0.74
CA MET A 148 6.32 -19.90 -1.49
C MET A 148 6.80 -18.68 -0.70
N ALA A 149 7.72 -17.90 -1.25
CA ALA A 149 8.29 -16.70 -0.63
C ALA A 149 7.39 -15.45 -0.77
N ASN A 150 6.49 -15.46 -1.76
CA ASN A 150 5.47 -14.46 -2.03
C ASN A 150 4.21 -15.16 -2.59
N ILE A 151 3.05 -14.57 -2.33
CA ILE A 151 1.76 -14.89 -2.94
C ILE A 151 1.07 -13.59 -3.38
N ALA A 152 0.16 -13.67 -4.35
CA ALA A 152 -0.71 -12.55 -4.75
C ALA A 152 -2.00 -13.08 -5.39
N VAL A 153 -3.13 -12.39 -5.18
CA VAL A 153 -4.41 -12.73 -5.82
C VAL A 153 -4.56 -11.96 -7.14
N ASP A 154 -5.11 -12.59 -8.17
CA ASP A 154 -5.47 -11.93 -9.44
C ASP A 154 -6.58 -10.88 -9.25
N ARG A 155 -6.68 -9.90 -10.17
CA ARG A 155 -7.64 -8.79 -10.03
C ARG A 155 -9.11 -9.24 -10.08
N SER A 156 -9.40 -10.47 -10.51
CA SER A 156 -10.75 -11.06 -10.48
C SER A 156 -11.06 -11.90 -9.23
N GLY A 157 -10.10 -12.13 -8.33
CA GLY A 157 -10.28 -12.89 -7.09
C GLY A 157 -10.38 -14.41 -7.25
N LYS A 158 -9.99 -14.96 -8.41
CA LYS A 158 -10.17 -16.36 -8.80
C LYS A 158 -8.90 -17.19 -8.80
N PHE A 159 -7.73 -16.56 -8.78
CA PHE A 159 -6.44 -17.24 -8.85
C PHE A 159 -5.43 -16.65 -7.87
N LEU A 160 -4.60 -17.54 -7.32
CA LEU A 160 -3.47 -17.22 -6.46
C LEU A 160 -2.17 -17.49 -7.23
N PHE A 161 -1.43 -16.42 -7.52
CA PHE A 161 -0.05 -16.49 -7.97
C PHE A 161 0.87 -16.75 -6.78
N SER A 162 1.95 -17.50 -6.99
CA SER A 162 2.94 -17.77 -5.95
C SER A 162 4.33 -18.04 -6.52
N ALA A 163 5.38 -17.67 -5.78
CA ALA A 163 6.78 -17.81 -6.19
C ALA A 163 7.61 -18.55 -5.14
N SER A 164 8.37 -19.59 -5.55
CA SER A 164 9.23 -20.33 -4.63
C SER A 164 10.72 -20.03 -4.82
N TYR A 165 11.29 -19.43 -3.77
CA TYR A 165 12.71 -19.10 -3.71
C TYR A 165 13.60 -20.35 -3.69
N GLY A 166 13.18 -21.40 -2.98
CA GLY A 166 13.93 -22.67 -2.92
C GLY A 166 13.66 -23.57 -4.11
N GLY A 167 12.42 -23.58 -4.61
CA GLY A 167 11.97 -24.48 -5.67
C GLY A 167 12.32 -24.06 -7.10
N ASN A 168 12.81 -22.83 -7.32
CA ASN A 168 13.07 -22.26 -8.66
C ASN A 168 11.86 -22.39 -9.60
N LYS A 169 10.68 -22.05 -9.08
CA LYS A 169 9.39 -22.23 -9.76
C LYS A 169 8.38 -21.17 -9.33
N VAL A 170 7.40 -20.92 -10.18
CA VAL A 170 6.13 -20.25 -9.81
C VAL A 170 4.96 -21.20 -9.96
N ALA A 171 3.85 -20.91 -9.27
CA ALA A 171 2.61 -21.67 -9.42
C ALA A 171 1.37 -20.77 -9.48
N LEU A 172 0.34 -21.30 -10.15
CA LEU A 172 -0.99 -20.71 -10.27
C LEU A 172 -2.00 -21.69 -9.68
N ASN A 173 -2.57 -21.35 -8.52
CA ASN A 173 -3.66 -22.11 -7.92
C ASN A 173 -5.01 -21.44 -8.25
N PRO A 174 -6.07 -22.18 -8.56
CA PRO A 174 -7.43 -21.64 -8.56
C PRO A 174 -7.88 -21.39 -7.12
N LEU A 175 -8.70 -20.36 -6.90
CA LEU A 175 -9.39 -20.11 -5.64
C LEU A 175 -10.84 -20.59 -5.74
N ALA A 176 -11.30 -21.29 -4.70
CA ALA A 176 -12.71 -21.56 -4.50
C ALA A 176 -13.47 -20.26 -4.13
N ALA A 177 -14.80 -20.27 -4.21
CA ALA A 177 -15.63 -19.08 -3.92
C ALA A 177 -15.56 -18.58 -2.45
N ASN A 178 -14.90 -19.32 -1.57
CA ASN A 178 -14.57 -18.94 -0.19
C ASN A 178 -13.08 -18.57 -0.01
N GLY A 179 -12.34 -18.35 -1.11
CA GLY A 179 -10.92 -17.98 -1.11
C GLY A 179 -9.93 -19.10 -0.75
N VAL A 180 -10.38 -20.32 -0.49
CA VAL A 180 -9.46 -21.46 -0.27
C VAL A 180 -8.84 -21.88 -1.60
N ALA A 181 -7.52 -22.03 -1.64
CA ALA A 181 -6.82 -22.50 -2.83
C ALA A 181 -7.10 -23.98 -3.13
N GLY A 182 -7.38 -24.30 -4.40
CA GLY A 182 -7.37 -25.67 -4.92
C GLY A 182 -5.97 -26.12 -5.34
N GLU A 183 -5.87 -27.31 -5.92
CA GLU A 183 -4.59 -27.85 -6.44
C GLU A 183 -3.93 -26.92 -7.46
N PRO A 184 -2.58 -26.81 -7.49
CA PRO A 184 -1.86 -25.99 -8.46
C PRO A 184 -2.20 -26.38 -9.90
N LYS A 185 -2.87 -25.47 -10.62
CA LYS A 185 -3.29 -25.68 -12.02
C LYS A 185 -2.12 -25.59 -13.00
N GLN A 186 -1.14 -24.75 -12.71
CA GLN A 186 0.15 -24.72 -13.37
C GLN A 186 1.26 -24.61 -12.32
N VAL A 187 2.35 -25.33 -12.54
CA VAL A 187 3.63 -25.18 -11.83
C VAL A 187 4.69 -25.02 -12.90
N ILE A 188 5.31 -23.85 -12.96
CA ILE A 188 6.19 -23.43 -14.06
C ILE A 188 7.61 -23.29 -13.50
N PRO A 189 8.59 -24.11 -13.95
CA PRO A 189 10.00 -23.90 -13.64
C PRO A 189 10.50 -22.54 -14.14
N THR A 190 11.38 -21.91 -13.38
CA THR A 190 11.91 -20.57 -13.69
C THR A 190 13.45 -20.56 -13.67
N GLY A 191 14.05 -19.37 -13.80
CA GLY A 191 15.41 -19.16 -13.32
C GLY A 191 15.53 -19.35 -11.81
N LEU A 192 16.74 -19.23 -11.28
CA LEU A 192 17.03 -19.45 -9.87
C LEU A 192 16.32 -18.41 -8.98
N ASN A 193 15.82 -18.88 -7.84
CA ASN A 193 15.25 -18.11 -6.75
C ASN A 193 14.10 -17.16 -7.19
N ALA A 194 12.96 -17.74 -7.57
CA ALA A 194 11.73 -16.98 -7.78
C ALA A 194 11.29 -16.29 -6.46
N HIS A 195 11.26 -14.95 -6.39
CA HIS A 195 10.98 -14.25 -5.13
C HIS A 195 9.60 -13.55 -5.09
N ALA A 196 9.13 -12.96 -6.18
CA ALA A 196 7.79 -12.38 -6.30
C ALA A 196 7.11 -12.85 -7.59
N PHE A 197 5.77 -12.99 -7.58
CA PHE A 197 4.98 -13.24 -8.77
C PHE A 197 3.64 -12.50 -8.69
N LEU A 198 3.53 -11.35 -9.37
CA LEU A 198 2.43 -10.40 -9.19
C LEU A 198 1.69 -10.12 -10.52
N PRO A 199 0.35 -9.95 -10.51
CA PRO A 199 -0.43 -9.57 -11.69
C PRO A 199 -0.29 -8.08 -12.02
N SER A 200 -0.36 -7.76 -13.31
CA SER A 200 -0.45 -6.39 -13.81
C SER A 200 -1.71 -5.67 -13.28
N PRO A 201 -1.76 -4.32 -13.32
CA PRO A 201 -2.95 -3.57 -12.91
C PRO A 201 -4.19 -3.89 -13.76
N ASP A 202 -3.99 -4.21 -15.04
CA ASP A 202 -5.04 -4.59 -16.00
C ASP A 202 -5.36 -6.09 -16.03
N ASN A 203 -4.72 -6.90 -15.18
CA ASN A 203 -4.89 -8.36 -15.06
C ASN A 203 -4.64 -9.16 -16.35
N ARG A 204 -3.91 -8.60 -17.32
CA ARG A 204 -3.58 -9.26 -18.60
C ARG A 204 -2.20 -9.91 -18.61
N PHE A 205 -1.37 -9.61 -17.62
CA PHE A 205 -0.04 -10.17 -17.47
C PHE A 205 0.26 -10.52 -16.01
N ALA A 206 1.23 -11.39 -15.79
CA ALA A 206 1.85 -11.61 -14.48
C ALA A 206 3.38 -11.67 -14.65
N PHE A 207 4.10 -11.12 -13.67
CA PHE A 207 5.57 -10.95 -13.76
C PHE A 207 6.27 -11.60 -12.57
N ALA A 208 7.27 -12.45 -12.83
CA ALA A 208 7.97 -13.22 -11.82
C ALA A 208 9.45 -12.83 -11.72
N THR A 209 9.90 -12.37 -10.56
CA THR A 209 11.31 -12.01 -10.32
C THR A 209 12.14 -13.25 -10.02
N ASN A 210 13.26 -13.45 -10.72
CA ASN A 210 14.25 -14.49 -10.41
C ASN A 210 15.54 -13.84 -9.88
N LEU A 211 15.64 -13.78 -8.55
CA LEU A 211 16.74 -13.17 -7.83
C LEU A 211 18.09 -13.83 -8.15
N GLY A 212 18.13 -15.15 -8.32
CA GLY A 212 19.36 -15.89 -8.62
C GLY A 212 19.72 -15.94 -10.11
N SER A 213 18.99 -15.24 -10.99
CA SER A 213 19.23 -15.26 -12.45
C SER A 213 19.05 -13.91 -13.14
N ASP A 214 19.06 -12.84 -12.34
CA ASP A 214 19.04 -11.43 -12.76
C ASP A 214 18.04 -11.15 -13.90
N GLN A 215 16.79 -11.57 -13.67
CA GLN A 215 15.72 -11.43 -14.65
C GLN A 215 14.33 -11.29 -14.01
N VAL A 216 13.42 -10.70 -14.77
CA VAL A 216 11.97 -10.74 -14.52
C VAL A 216 11.31 -11.48 -15.68
N LEU A 217 10.68 -12.61 -15.41
CA LEU A 217 9.88 -13.34 -16.40
C LEU A 217 8.54 -12.63 -16.63
N GLY A 218 8.10 -12.54 -17.87
CA GLY A 218 6.78 -12.05 -18.24
C GLY A 218 5.87 -13.18 -18.73
N PHE A 219 4.61 -13.18 -18.30
CA PHE A 219 3.59 -14.12 -18.76
C PHE A 219 2.31 -13.37 -19.14
N ALA A 220 1.72 -13.72 -20.28
CA ALA A 220 0.36 -13.36 -20.63
C ALA A 220 -0.59 -14.20 -19.78
N PHE A 221 -1.56 -13.56 -19.15
CA PHE A 221 -2.51 -14.19 -18.24
C PHE A 221 -3.93 -14.10 -18.81
N ASP A 222 -4.52 -15.26 -19.12
CA ASP A 222 -5.95 -15.38 -19.38
C ASP A 222 -6.67 -15.65 -18.05
N ALA A 223 -7.31 -14.61 -17.50
CA ALA A 223 -8.11 -14.68 -16.27
C ALA A 223 -9.46 -15.41 -16.43
N THR A 224 -9.88 -15.75 -17.66
CA THR A 224 -11.09 -16.53 -17.95
C THR A 224 -10.76 -18.01 -18.03
N ALA A 225 -9.75 -18.37 -18.84
CA ALA A 225 -9.23 -19.73 -18.91
C ALA A 225 -8.48 -20.11 -17.63
N GLY A 226 -7.92 -19.15 -16.89
CA GLY A 226 -7.05 -19.39 -15.74
C GLY A 226 -5.74 -20.04 -16.18
N THR A 227 -5.02 -19.39 -17.09
CA THR A 227 -3.79 -19.93 -17.70
C THR A 227 -2.75 -18.85 -17.98
N LEU A 228 -1.49 -19.23 -17.78
CA LEU A 228 -0.29 -18.45 -18.06
C LEU A 228 0.46 -19.01 -19.26
N THR A 229 0.84 -18.12 -20.18
CA THR A 229 1.71 -18.39 -21.33
C THR A 229 2.90 -17.43 -21.26
N PRO A 230 4.15 -17.85 -21.51
CA PRO A 230 5.28 -16.91 -21.56
C PRO A 230 5.06 -15.78 -22.55
N ASN A 231 5.50 -14.57 -22.22
CA ASN A 231 5.54 -13.43 -23.14
C ASN A 231 6.55 -13.64 -24.27
N ASP A 232 6.50 -12.77 -25.27
CA ASP A 232 7.60 -12.56 -26.21
C ASP A 232 8.08 -11.09 -26.11
N PRO A 233 9.30 -10.82 -25.62
CA PRO A 233 10.24 -11.77 -25.03
C PRO A 233 9.76 -12.32 -23.68
N PRO A 234 10.14 -13.56 -23.29
CA PRO A 234 9.66 -14.20 -22.07
C PRO A 234 10.34 -13.67 -20.79
N ALA A 235 11.42 -12.89 -20.92
CA ALA A 235 12.18 -12.37 -19.80
C ALA A 235 12.79 -10.99 -20.11
N HIS A 236 12.64 -10.05 -19.19
CA HIS A 236 13.46 -8.84 -19.12
C HIS A 236 14.73 -9.16 -18.28
N LYS A 237 15.92 -8.84 -18.81
CA LYS A 237 17.20 -9.01 -18.10
C LYS A 237 17.58 -7.73 -17.35
N VAL A 238 18.01 -7.88 -16.10
CA VAL A 238 18.58 -6.80 -15.29
C VAL A 238 20.09 -7.04 -15.08
N PRO A 239 20.87 -6.08 -14.56
CA PRO A 239 22.31 -6.26 -14.37
C PRO A 239 22.66 -7.46 -13.48
N GLU A 240 23.77 -8.14 -13.81
CA GLU A 240 24.27 -9.29 -13.05
C GLU A 240 24.50 -8.96 -11.56
N LYS A 241 24.17 -9.91 -10.69
CA LYS A 241 24.35 -9.84 -9.22
C LYS A 241 23.54 -8.71 -8.57
N SER A 242 22.49 -8.24 -9.23
CA SER A 242 21.56 -7.26 -8.65
C SER A 242 20.53 -7.97 -7.77
N GLY A 243 20.00 -9.11 -8.23
CA GLY A 243 19.04 -9.91 -7.48
C GLY A 243 17.65 -9.29 -7.40
N PRO A 244 16.91 -9.18 -8.52
CA PRO A 244 15.57 -8.60 -8.54
C PRO A 244 14.63 -9.34 -7.57
N ARG A 245 13.98 -8.60 -6.67
CA ARG A 245 13.25 -9.18 -5.52
C ARG A 245 11.76 -8.88 -5.55
N HIS A 246 11.33 -7.74 -5.01
CA HIS A 246 9.93 -7.28 -5.04
C HIS A 246 9.78 -6.15 -6.05
N PHE A 247 8.56 -5.91 -6.53
CA PHE A 247 8.27 -4.80 -7.44
C PHE A 247 6.85 -4.29 -7.23
N VAL A 248 6.61 -3.03 -7.61
CA VAL A 248 5.30 -2.38 -7.48
C VAL A 248 4.99 -1.56 -8.73
N PHE A 249 3.74 -1.63 -9.19
CA PHE A 249 3.24 -0.79 -10.28
C PHE A 249 2.84 0.59 -9.74
N HIS A 250 3.12 1.65 -10.50
CA HIS A 250 2.58 2.97 -10.20
C HIS A 250 1.04 2.99 -10.40
N PRO A 251 0.24 3.65 -9.53
CA PRO A 251 -1.23 3.63 -9.61
C PRO A 251 -1.83 4.09 -10.96
N ASN A 252 -1.13 4.94 -11.72
CA ASN A 252 -1.55 5.34 -13.08
C ASN A 252 -1.31 4.28 -14.18
N GLY A 253 -0.78 3.10 -13.85
CA GLY A 253 -0.56 2.00 -14.78
C GLY A 253 0.53 2.21 -15.84
N ARG A 254 1.39 3.24 -15.72
CA ARG A 254 2.43 3.57 -16.72
C ARG A 254 3.87 3.21 -16.34
N PHE A 255 4.12 2.84 -15.08
CA PHE A 255 5.47 2.60 -14.56
C PHE A 255 5.52 1.40 -13.61
N VAL A 256 6.70 0.80 -13.51
CA VAL A 256 7.04 -0.25 -12.52
C VAL A 256 8.31 0.15 -11.78
N TYR A 257 8.38 -0.18 -10.49
CA TYR A 257 9.58 0.00 -9.67
C TYR A 257 10.01 -1.35 -9.08
N LEU A 258 11.29 -1.65 -9.16
CA LEU A 258 11.90 -2.94 -8.81
C LEU A 258 13.01 -2.73 -7.77
N ILE A 259 12.99 -3.49 -6.68
CA ILE A 259 14.08 -3.49 -5.70
C ILE A 259 14.99 -4.71 -5.89
N HIS A 260 16.30 -4.49 -5.78
CA HIS A 260 17.34 -5.48 -6.04
C HIS A 260 18.04 -5.86 -4.72
N GLU A 261 17.85 -7.10 -4.26
CA GLU A 261 18.25 -7.56 -2.92
C GLU A 261 19.78 -7.51 -2.70
N LEU A 262 20.56 -7.86 -3.73
CA LEU A 262 21.98 -8.18 -3.60
C LEU A 262 22.90 -6.96 -3.75
N ASN A 263 22.45 -5.93 -4.46
CA ASN A 263 23.20 -4.68 -4.65
C ASN A 263 22.51 -3.44 -4.05
N GLY A 264 21.23 -3.52 -3.65
CA GLY A 264 20.49 -2.41 -3.05
C GLY A 264 19.97 -1.37 -4.04
N ASP A 265 19.95 -1.65 -5.34
CA ASP A 265 19.34 -0.76 -6.34
C ASP A 265 17.81 -0.69 -6.17
N VAL A 266 17.26 0.46 -6.54
CA VAL A 266 15.87 0.62 -6.97
C VAL A 266 15.88 1.10 -8.41
N ALA A 267 15.32 0.29 -9.32
CA ALA A 267 15.20 0.61 -10.73
C ALA A 267 13.75 0.99 -11.07
N ALA A 268 13.58 1.97 -11.95
CA ALA A 268 12.30 2.46 -12.45
C ALA A 268 12.17 2.16 -13.95
N PHE A 269 10.99 1.72 -14.36
CA PHE A 269 10.68 1.29 -15.73
C PHE A 269 9.40 1.97 -16.24
N THR A 270 9.33 2.27 -17.52
CA THR A 270 8.03 2.42 -18.21
C THR A 270 7.39 1.06 -18.43
N TYR A 271 6.07 0.99 -18.31
CA TYR A 271 5.27 -0.21 -18.57
C TYR A 271 4.40 0.01 -19.81
N GLU A 272 4.56 -0.82 -20.84
CA GLU A 272 3.62 -0.83 -21.96
C GLU A 272 2.50 -1.85 -21.73
N THR A 273 1.34 -1.33 -21.38
CA THR A 273 0.09 -2.05 -21.20
C THR A 273 -0.23 -3.10 -22.26
N ARG A 274 0.00 -2.92 -23.57
CA ARG A 274 -0.48 -3.87 -24.58
C ARG A 274 0.38 -5.13 -24.64
N SER A 275 1.71 -4.98 -24.60
CA SER A 275 2.69 -6.07 -24.69
C SER A 275 3.19 -6.60 -23.34
N GLY A 276 3.01 -5.82 -22.26
CA GLY A 276 3.61 -6.10 -20.96
C GLY A 276 5.11 -5.76 -20.89
N ALA A 277 5.65 -5.01 -21.86
CA ALA A 277 7.07 -4.66 -21.91
C ALA A 277 7.48 -3.69 -20.79
N TRP A 278 8.72 -3.83 -20.30
CA TRP A 278 9.35 -2.98 -19.30
C TRP A 278 10.65 -2.39 -19.87
N ASP A 279 10.76 -1.06 -19.93
CA ASP A 279 11.96 -0.35 -20.40
C ASP A 279 12.55 0.51 -19.27
N GLU A 280 13.83 0.37 -18.96
CA GLU A 280 14.46 1.07 -17.82
C GLU A 280 14.65 2.57 -18.09
N ILE A 281 14.15 3.41 -17.19
CA ILE A 281 14.23 4.88 -17.29
C ILE A 281 15.17 5.52 -16.24
N GLN A 282 15.49 4.80 -15.16
CA GLN A 282 16.38 5.23 -14.09
C GLN A 282 16.78 4.06 -13.18
N ARG A 283 18.00 4.14 -12.62
CA ARG A 283 18.45 3.40 -11.43
C ARG A 283 18.87 4.38 -10.33
N THR A 284 18.52 4.08 -9.09
CA THR A 284 18.94 4.76 -7.85
C THR A 284 19.20 3.68 -6.79
N THR A 285 19.50 4.04 -5.53
CA THR A 285 19.78 3.09 -4.45
C THR A 285 18.93 3.31 -3.20
N ALA A 286 18.56 2.20 -2.55
CA ALA A 286 17.94 2.17 -1.23
C ALA A 286 18.96 2.27 -0.08
N LEU A 287 20.26 2.25 -0.37
CA LEU A 287 21.33 2.30 0.62
C LEU A 287 21.52 3.72 1.18
N PRO A 288 21.87 3.88 2.47
CA PRO A 288 22.35 5.14 3.02
C PRO A 288 23.68 5.60 2.39
N GLU A 289 23.90 6.91 2.38
CA GLU A 289 25.15 7.50 1.88
C GLU A 289 26.37 6.97 2.65
N GLY A 290 27.43 6.62 1.92
CA GLY A 290 28.66 6.08 2.49
C GLY A 290 28.60 4.60 2.93
N PHE A 291 27.48 3.90 2.72
CA PHE A 291 27.40 2.47 3.03
C PHE A 291 28.37 1.62 2.17
N SER A 292 29.15 0.75 2.83
CA SER A 292 30.16 -0.12 2.22
C SER A 292 30.05 -1.59 2.64
N GLY A 293 28.94 -1.96 3.29
CA GLY A 293 28.65 -3.34 3.70
C GLY A 293 28.06 -4.18 2.57
N LYS A 294 27.52 -5.36 2.91
CA LYS A 294 26.73 -6.16 1.97
C LYS A 294 25.26 -5.70 1.97
N PRO A 295 24.70 -5.26 0.84
CA PRO A 295 23.27 -4.96 0.73
C PRO A 295 22.41 -6.19 1.00
N TRP A 296 21.21 -5.97 1.56
CA TRP A 296 20.19 -7.00 1.72
C TRP A 296 18.78 -6.38 1.58
N ALA A 297 18.59 -5.57 0.54
CA ALA A 297 17.36 -4.82 0.31
C ALA A 297 16.14 -5.74 0.19
N ALA A 298 14.99 -5.30 0.70
CA ALA A 298 13.81 -6.14 0.89
C ALA A 298 12.58 -5.62 0.15
N ASP A 299 11.75 -4.82 0.81
CA ASP A 299 10.39 -4.56 0.34
C ASP A 299 10.30 -3.20 -0.37
N ILE A 300 9.29 -3.03 -1.23
CA ILE A 300 9.11 -1.80 -2.04
C ILE A 300 7.64 -1.51 -2.26
N HIS A 301 7.20 -0.33 -1.85
CA HIS A 301 5.79 0.10 -1.94
C HIS A 301 5.68 1.56 -2.36
N ILE A 302 4.59 1.89 -3.04
CA ILE A 302 4.25 3.24 -3.46
C ILE A 302 2.94 3.68 -2.80
N THR A 303 2.80 4.96 -2.47
CA THR A 303 1.55 5.51 -1.97
C THR A 303 0.40 5.28 -2.95
N PRO A 304 -0.83 5.02 -2.49
CA PRO A 304 -2.02 5.00 -3.34
C PRO A 304 -2.21 6.24 -4.24
N ASP A 305 -1.73 7.41 -3.81
CA ASP A 305 -1.73 8.64 -4.62
C ASP A 305 -0.58 8.73 -5.67
N GLY A 306 0.34 7.77 -5.67
CA GLY A 306 1.48 7.66 -6.59
C GLY A 306 2.65 8.62 -6.32
N ARG A 307 2.57 9.52 -5.34
CA ARG A 307 3.56 10.61 -5.17
C ARG A 307 4.85 10.20 -4.46
N PHE A 308 4.82 9.18 -3.60
CA PHE A 308 5.97 8.75 -2.80
C PHE A 308 6.17 7.25 -2.86
N LEU A 309 7.42 6.82 -3.00
CA LEU A 309 7.85 5.44 -2.98
C LEU A 309 8.80 5.21 -1.82
N TYR A 310 8.75 4.01 -1.24
CA TYR A 310 9.60 3.61 -0.12
C TYR A 310 10.24 2.25 -0.41
N ALA A 311 11.42 2.01 0.15
CA ALA A 311 12.18 0.78 0.05
C ALA A 311 12.79 0.41 1.41
N SER A 312 12.79 -0.88 1.80
CA SER A 312 13.42 -1.33 3.06
C SER A 312 14.76 -2.04 2.85
N GLU A 313 15.68 -1.89 3.80
CA GLU A 313 17.03 -2.45 3.75
C GLU A 313 17.35 -3.20 5.06
N ARG A 314 17.75 -4.47 4.97
CA ARG A 314 17.91 -5.38 6.12
C ARG A 314 19.26 -5.26 6.82
N THR A 315 20.33 -4.86 6.14
CA THR A 315 21.65 -4.73 6.77
C THR A 315 21.75 -3.45 7.59
N THR A 316 21.28 -2.32 7.07
CA THR A 316 21.27 -1.01 7.74
C THR A 316 20.08 -0.80 8.67
N ASN A 317 19.00 -1.57 8.51
CA ASN A 317 17.74 -1.41 9.26
C ASN A 317 17.07 -0.06 8.95
N THR A 318 16.96 0.29 7.67
CA THR A 318 16.41 1.58 7.21
C THR A 318 15.24 1.43 6.25
N LEU A 319 14.36 2.44 6.26
CA LEU A 319 13.44 2.76 5.16
C LEU A 319 14.02 3.94 4.37
N THR A 320 14.17 3.79 3.06
CA THR A 320 14.60 4.87 2.16
C THR A 320 13.39 5.37 1.38
N ALA A 321 13.19 6.69 1.39
CA ALA A 321 12.04 7.37 0.80
C ALA A 321 12.44 8.09 -0.50
N TYR A 322 11.54 8.10 -1.48
CA TYR A 322 11.70 8.78 -2.76
C TYR A 322 10.43 9.55 -3.14
N LYS A 323 10.60 10.72 -3.73
CA LYS A 323 9.54 11.43 -4.44
C LYS A 323 9.46 10.93 -5.89
N VAL A 324 8.25 10.67 -6.36
CA VAL A 324 7.96 10.21 -7.71
C VAL A 324 7.58 11.40 -8.59
N ASP A 325 8.17 11.48 -9.79
CA ASP A 325 7.67 12.34 -10.86
C ASP A 325 6.60 11.59 -11.68
N ALA A 326 5.34 11.98 -11.54
CA ALA A 326 4.20 11.27 -12.16
C ALA A 326 4.16 11.38 -13.70
N ALA A 327 4.92 12.30 -14.30
CA ALA A 327 4.97 12.48 -15.76
C ALA A 327 5.96 11.50 -16.41
N SER A 328 7.17 11.38 -15.84
CA SER A 328 8.30 10.61 -16.37
C SER A 328 8.60 9.30 -15.64
N GLY A 329 8.03 9.07 -14.45
CA GLY A 329 8.26 7.88 -13.63
C GLY A 329 9.59 7.88 -12.86
N LYS A 330 10.25 9.04 -12.74
CA LYS A 330 11.56 9.15 -12.12
C LYS A 330 11.50 9.36 -10.61
N LEU A 331 12.49 8.82 -9.91
CA LEU A 331 12.64 8.85 -8.47
C LEU A 331 13.68 9.90 -8.06
N THR A 332 13.31 10.76 -7.11
CA THR A 332 14.24 11.65 -6.40
C THR A 332 14.32 11.21 -4.95
N THR A 333 15.49 10.75 -4.50
CA THR A 333 15.68 10.29 -3.10
C THR A 333 15.46 11.45 -2.12
N ILE A 334 14.64 11.21 -1.10
CA ILE A 334 14.34 12.15 -0.01
C ILE A 334 15.33 11.93 1.15
N GLY A 335 15.64 10.68 1.46
CA GLY A 335 16.56 10.28 2.53
C GLY A 335 16.21 8.91 3.11
N ASN A 336 16.97 8.48 4.11
CA ASN A 336 16.76 7.23 4.85
C ASN A 336 16.35 7.53 6.30
N VAL A 337 15.48 6.69 6.89
CA VAL A 337 15.18 6.71 8.33
C VAL A 337 15.44 5.34 8.96
N PRO A 338 16.00 5.26 10.19
CA PRO A 338 16.08 4.02 10.94
C PRO A 338 14.69 3.43 11.24
N THR A 339 14.61 2.10 11.25
CA THR A 339 13.38 1.35 11.51
C THR A 339 13.61 0.09 12.36
N GLU A 340 12.64 -0.82 12.36
CA GLU A 340 12.75 -2.12 13.00
C GLU A 340 13.96 -2.91 12.54
N LYS A 341 14.42 -3.88 13.35
CA LYS A 341 15.63 -4.65 13.05
C LYS A 341 15.34 -5.74 12.01
N GLN A 342 16.12 -5.76 10.93
CA GLN A 342 15.93 -6.61 9.75
C GLN A 342 14.54 -6.40 9.10
N PRO A 343 14.23 -5.19 8.57
CA PRO A 343 12.92 -4.81 8.05
C PRO A 343 12.57 -5.53 6.74
N ARG A 344 12.00 -6.74 6.85
CA ARG A 344 11.69 -7.61 5.69
C ARG A 344 10.41 -7.22 4.96
N GLY A 345 9.48 -6.56 5.65
CA GLY A 345 8.20 -6.15 5.11
C GLY A 345 7.69 -4.86 5.75
N PHE A 346 6.94 -4.09 4.99
CA PHE A 346 6.18 -2.93 5.47
C PHE A 346 5.01 -2.70 4.53
N HIS A 347 4.05 -1.84 4.89
CA HIS A 347 3.01 -1.43 3.96
C HIS A 347 2.55 0.00 4.23
N ILE A 348 1.81 0.57 3.29
CA ILE A 348 1.30 1.94 3.32
C ILE A 348 -0.22 1.88 3.47
N ASP A 349 -0.80 2.78 4.26
CA ASP A 349 -2.24 2.81 4.48
C ASP A 349 -3.00 3.31 3.24
N PRO A 350 -4.28 2.94 3.04
CA PRO A 350 -5.03 3.31 1.84
C PRO A 350 -5.26 4.82 1.68
N SER A 351 -5.12 5.61 2.77
CA SER A 351 -5.19 7.08 2.72
C SER A 351 -3.85 7.78 2.42
N SER A 352 -2.77 7.05 2.17
CA SER A 352 -1.41 7.58 1.87
C SER A 352 -0.79 8.45 2.98
N ARG A 353 -1.28 8.34 4.23
CA ARG A 353 -0.86 9.15 5.38
C ARG A 353 0.07 8.42 6.34
N TYR A 354 0.03 7.09 6.37
CA TYR A 354 0.77 6.26 7.31
C TYR A 354 1.50 5.11 6.63
N LEU A 355 2.64 4.74 7.20
CA LEU A 355 3.43 3.56 6.82
C LEU A 355 3.68 2.73 8.08
N ALA A 356 3.47 1.42 8.00
CA ALA A 356 3.74 0.48 9.10
C ALA A 356 4.79 -0.55 8.67
N ALA A 357 5.89 -0.65 9.42
CA ALA A 357 7.04 -1.50 9.09
C ALA A 357 7.35 -2.51 10.20
N VAL A 358 7.82 -3.70 9.82
CA VAL A 358 8.12 -4.81 10.73
C VAL A 358 9.50 -5.41 10.47
N GLY A 359 10.17 -5.82 11.55
CA GLY A 359 11.50 -6.41 11.51
C GLY A 359 11.52 -7.87 11.95
N GLU A 360 12.20 -8.74 11.18
CA GLU A 360 12.37 -10.16 11.52
C GLU A 360 13.07 -10.39 12.86
N LEU A 361 13.72 -9.37 13.43
CA LEU A 361 14.42 -9.42 14.72
C LEU A 361 13.91 -8.37 15.73
N SER A 362 12.66 -7.90 15.58
CA SER A 362 12.03 -6.86 16.42
C SER A 362 10.81 -7.30 17.22
N ASP A 363 10.11 -8.37 16.84
CA ASP A 363 8.82 -8.82 17.43
C ASP A 363 7.79 -7.69 17.64
N SER A 364 7.85 -6.68 16.76
CA SER A 364 7.03 -5.47 16.82
C SER A 364 6.93 -4.77 15.46
N MET A 365 5.96 -3.85 15.38
CA MET A 365 5.63 -3.01 14.23
C MET A 365 5.74 -1.53 14.61
N THR A 366 6.55 -0.75 13.89
CA THR A 366 6.57 0.72 14.05
C THR A 366 5.75 1.39 12.97
N VAL A 367 4.88 2.33 13.39
CA VAL A 367 4.10 3.19 12.50
C VAL A 367 4.77 4.56 12.36
N TYR A 368 4.72 5.10 11.15
CA TYR A 368 5.23 6.40 10.73
C TYR A 368 4.10 7.20 10.09
N ALA A 369 4.07 8.51 10.31
CA ALA A 369 3.32 9.44 9.48
C ALA A 369 4.15 9.83 8.24
N ILE A 370 3.50 9.91 7.09
CA ILE A 370 4.06 10.41 5.84
C ILE A 370 3.78 11.91 5.75
N ASP A 371 4.83 12.74 5.73
CA ASP A 371 4.67 14.16 5.46
C ASP A 371 4.17 14.39 4.02
N GLN A 372 3.03 15.05 3.88
CA GLN A 372 2.31 15.14 2.62
C GLN A 372 2.92 16.15 1.64
N GLY A 373 3.89 16.97 2.06
CA GLY A 373 4.62 17.89 1.17
C GLY A 373 5.90 17.30 0.59
N SER A 374 6.65 16.54 1.42
CA SER A 374 8.00 16.06 1.13
C SER A 374 8.10 14.55 0.94
N GLY A 375 7.21 13.75 1.53
CA GLY A 375 7.30 12.28 1.61
C GLY A 375 8.19 11.76 2.75
N ALA A 376 8.73 12.64 3.60
CA ALA A 376 9.54 12.24 4.75
C ALA A 376 8.71 11.45 5.78
N LEU A 377 9.34 10.48 6.45
CA LEU A 377 8.70 9.63 7.46
C LEU A 377 8.96 10.16 8.87
N ALA A 378 7.90 10.58 9.56
CA ALA A 378 7.93 10.92 10.98
C ALA A 378 7.53 9.70 11.82
N ARG A 379 8.47 9.14 12.59
CA ARG A 379 8.22 7.97 13.45
C ARG A 379 7.21 8.31 14.56
N LEU A 380 6.15 7.50 14.68
CA LEU A 380 5.14 7.66 15.73
C LEU A 380 5.42 6.72 16.91
N LYS A 381 4.98 5.46 16.80
CA LYS A 381 4.88 4.51 17.92
C LYS A 381 5.09 3.08 17.43
N SER A 382 5.64 2.24 18.31
CA SER A 382 5.81 0.81 18.10
C SER A 382 4.74 0.02 18.86
N TYR A 383 4.31 -1.09 18.27
CA TYR A 383 3.30 -1.98 18.82
C TYR A 383 3.83 -3.42 18.80
N PRO A 384 3.69 -4.19 19.89
CA PRO A 384 4.13 -5.58 19.93
C PRO A 384 3.27 -6.44 18.99
N THR A 385 3.89 -7.43 18.35
CA THR A 385 3.24 -8.37 17.43
C THR A 385 3.43 -9.81 17.93
N GLY A 386 3.05 -10.80 17.11
CA GLY A 386 3.65 -12.13 17.19
C GLY A 386 5.14 -12.10 16.84
N LYS A 387 5.78 -13.28 16.89
CA LYS A 387 7.22 -13.42 16.70
C LYS A 387 7.63 -13.44 15.23
N LYS A 388 8.79 -12.84 14.96
CA LYS A 388 9.38 -12.72 13.62
C LYS A 388 8.37 -12.10 12.63
N PRO A 389 7.84 -10.89 12.90
CA PRO A 389 6.93 -10.21 11.98
C PRO A 389 7.70 -9.84 10.70
N ASN A 390 7.12 -10.11 9.54
CA ASN A 390 7.87 -10.03 8.28
C ASN A 390 7.02 -9.68 7.04
N TRP A 391 5.73 -9.42 7.23
CA TRP A 391 4.78 -8.98 6.20
C TRP A 391 3.72 -8.09 6.85
N VAL A 392 3.24 -7.09 6.11
CA VAL A 392 2.13 -6.22 6.53
C VAL A 392 1.18 -6.07 5.36
N GLU A 393 -0.12 -6.17 5.61
CA GLU A 393 -1.17 -5.76 4.67
C GLU A 393 -2.04 -4.68 5.33
N PHE A 394 -2.58 -3.75 4.55
CA PHE A 394 -3.57 -2.77 5.01
C PHE A 394 -4.89 -2.96 4.26
N LEU A 395 -6.01 -2.73 4.95
CA LEU A 395 -7.35 -2.80 4.37
C LEU A 395 -8.27 -1.74 4.96
N THR A 396 -9.05 -1.05 4.13
CA THR A 396 -10.16 -0.21 4.59
C THR A 396 -11.49 -0.94 4.35
N LEU A 397 -12.35 -0.94 5.36
CA LEU A 397 -13.65 -1.62 5.41
C LEU A 397 -14.80 -0.62 5.71
N PRO A 398 -16.04 -0.90 5.27
CA PRO A 398 -17.17 0.05 5.29
C PRO A 398 -18.06 0.01 6.55
#